data_AF-A0A9D1GCY1-F1
#
_entry.id   AF-A0A9D1GCY1-F1
#
_cell.length_a   1.000
_cell.length_b   1.000
_cell.length_c   1.000
_cell.angle_alpha   90.00
_cell.angle_beta   90.00
_cell.angle_gamma   90.00
#
_symmetry.space_group_name_H-M   'P 1'
#
loop_
_entity.id
_entity.type
_entity.pdbx_description
1 polymer ?
#
loop_
_entity_poly.entity_id
_entity_poly.type
_entity_poly.pdbx_seq_one_letter_code
_entity_poly.pdbx_strand_id
1 'polypeptide(L)'
;MEKLVSNEEIEDKALQLVKIIKDNNDYKEYLKLKEKIKDDEEIMEHIDKVKVLQKSYVKSAYLDNKIKQELDNELARLESIPLYKEYLIKEKKINNIMINIKEGLNVIFEDILNNKIS
;
A
#
# COMPACT_ATOMS: atom_id res chain seq x y z
N MET A 1 -38.54 -9.07 11.82
CA MET A 1 -37.58 -7.96 12.04
C MET A 1 -36.21 -8.53 11.81
N GLU A 2 -35.54 -8.12 10.74
CA GLU A 2 -34.09 -8.37 10.63
C GLU A 2 -33.42 -7.78 11.85
N LYS A 3 -32.63 -8.60 12.54
CA LYS A 3 -31.88 -8.16 13.70
C LYS A 3 -30.74 -7.30 13.16
N LEU A 4 -30.81 -5.99 13.38
CA LEU A 4 -29.71 -5.08 13.04
C LEU A 4 -28.46 -5.58 13.77
N VAL A 5 -27.41 -5.86 13.00
CA VAL A 5 -26.09 -6.27 13.51
C VAL A 5 -25.58 -5.17 14.43
N SER A 6 -25.04 -5.55 15.60
CA SER A 6 -24.51 -4.55 16.52
C SER A 6 -23.19 -3.96 16.00
N ASN A 7 -22.82 -2.77 16.45
CA ASN A 7 -21.52 -2.18 16.12
C ASN A 7 -20.36 -3.09 16.56
N GLU A 8 -20.50 -3.79 17.70
CA GLU A 8 -19.50 -4.75 18.19
C GLU A 8 -19.36 -5.95 17.25
N GLU A 9 -20.47 -6.48 16.73
CA GLU A 9 -20.45 -7.60 15.77
C GLU A 9 -19.78 -7.18 14.44
N ILE A 10 -19.99 -5.94 13.98
CA ILE A 10 -19.32 -5.40 12.79
C ILE A 10 -17.82 -5.28 13.04
N GLU A 11 -17.42 -4.76 14.20
CA GLU A 11 -16.01 -4.62 14.58
C GLU A 11 -15.30 -5.98 14.65
N ASP A 12 -15.92 -6.98 15.28
CA ASP A 12 -15.38 -8.34 15.35
C ASP A 12 -15.17 -8.95 13.95
N LYS A 13 -16.15 -8.79 13.04
CA LYS A 13 -16.01 -9.26 11.65
C LYS A 13 -14.90 -8.53 10.89
N ALA A 14 -14.73 -7.23 11.11
CA ALA A 14 -13.64 -6.47 10.51
C ALA A 14 -12.26 -6.96 11.02
N LEU A 15 -12.14 -7.24 12.32
CA LEU A 15 -10.91 -7.80 12.90
C LEU A 15 -10.61 -9.21 12.36
N GLN A 16 -11.64 -10.05 12.17
CA GLN A 16 -11.48 -11.35 11.53
C GLN A 16 -10.98 -11.23 10.08
N LEU A 17 -11.53 -10.29 9.31
CA LEU A 17 -11.05 -10.01 7.95
C LEU A 17 -9.58 -9.55 7.94
N VAL A 18 -9.20 -8.66 8.87
CA VAL A 18 -7.80 -8.24 9.03
C VAL A 18 -6.89 -9.42 9.37
N LYS A 19 -7.34 -10.35 10.22
CA LYS A 19 -6.58 -11.56 10.54
C LYS A 19 -6.36 -12.43 9.30
N ILE A 20 -7.40 -12.67 8.50
CA ILE A 20 -7.28 -13.43 7.24
C ILE A 20 -6.28 -12.78 6.29
N ILE A 21 -6.32 -11.45 6.16
CA ILE A 21 -5.36 -10.68 5.37
C ILE A 21 -3.93 -10.88 5.89
N LYS A 22 -3.73 -10.75 7.21
CA LYS A 22 -2.41 -10.92 7.83
C LYS A 22 -1.88 -12.34 7.68
N ASP A 23 -2.77 -13.32 7.64
CA ASP A 23 -2.40 -14.72 7.50
C ASP A 23 -2.07 -15.15 6.07
N ASN A 24 -2.43 -14.33 5.09
CA ASN A 24 -2.14 -14.56 3.67
C ASN A 24 -0.63 -14.60 3.39
N ASN A 25 -0.20 -15.56 2.57
CA ASN A 25 1.21 -15.75 2.23
C ASN A 25 1.82 -14.56 1.49
N ASP A 26 1.10 -13.96 0.54
CA ASP A 26 1.59 -12.79 -0.19
C ASP A 26 1.87 -11.63 0.77
N TYR A 27 0.99 -11.44 1.76
CA TYR A 27 1.16 -10.38 2.75
C TYR A 27 2.36 -10.65 3.67
N LYS A 28 2.52 -11.90 4.13
CA LYS A 28 3.68 -12.33 4.94
C LYS A 28 4.99 -12.17 4.18
N GLU A 29 5.02 -12.50 2.89
CA GLU A 29 6.20 -12.31 2.04
C GLU A 29 6.51 -10.84 1.80
N TYR A 30 5.49 -10.00 1.56
CA TYR A 30 5.66 -8.56 1.47
C TYR A 30 6.28 -7.98 2.75
N LEU A 31 5.81 -8.39 3.93
CA LEU A 31 6.39 -7.95 5.21
C LEU A 31 7.86 -8.35 5.35
N LYS A 32 8.23 -9.59 4.99
CA LYS A 32 9.63 -10.03 5.01
C LYS A 32 10.50 -9.19 4.08
N LEU A 33 9.99 -8.89 2.89
CA LEU A 33 10.70 -8.08 1.91
C LEU A 33 10.85 -6.63 2.36
N LYS A 34 9.82 -6.08 3.01
CA LYS A 34 9.85 -4.76 3.62
C LYS A 34 10.92 -4.64 4.71
N GLU A 35 11.05 -5.64 5.58
CA GLU A 35 12.13 -5.64 6.59
C GLU A 35 13.52 -5.74 5.92
N LYS A 36 13.68 -6.59 4.89
CA LYS A 36 14.94 -6.64 4.13
C LYS A 36 15.34 -5.31 3.52
N ILE A 37 14.39 -4.56 2.96
CA ILE A 37 14.64 -3.22 2.41
C ILE A 37 15.06 -2.25 3.52
N LYS A 38 14.42 -2.33 4.68
CA LYS A 38 14.70 -1.47 5.82
C LYS A 38 16.09 -1.69 6.41
N ASP A 39 16.58 -2.92 6.35
CA ASP A 39 17.92 -3.31 6.81
C ASP A 39 19.01 -3.07 5.74
N ASP A 40 18.64 -2.69 4.52
CA ASP A 40 19.56 -2.40 3.42
C ASP A 40 19.91 -0.89 3.42
N GLU A 41 21.10 -0.56 3.93
CA GLU A 41 21.56 0.83 4.09
C GLU A 41 21.62 1.59 2.76
N GLU A 42 22.09 0.95 1.68
CA GLU A 42 22.20 1.59 0.36
C GLU A 42 20.82 1.98 -0.18
N ILE A 43 19.86 1.06 -0.14
CA ILE A 43 18.49 1.33 -0.57
C ILE A 43 17.86 2.43 0.30
N MET A 44 18.06 2.37 1.62
CA MET A 44 17.49 3.34 2.56
C MET A 44 18.06 4.76 2.36
N GLU A 45 19.35 4.89 2.09
CA GLU A 45 19.99 6.17 1.75
C GLU A 45 19.37 6.78 0.50
N HIS A 46 19.19 5.98 -0.57
CA HIS A 46 18.54 6.44 -1.80
C HIS A 46 17.07 6.84 -1.56
N ILE A 47 16.32 6.05 -0.77
CA ILE A 47 14.93 6.37 -0.40
C ILE A 47 14.86 7.71 0.35
N ASP A 48 15.74 7.95 1.32
CA ASP A 48 15.73 9.18 2.10
C ASP A 48 16.13 10.40 1.25
N LYS A 49 17.08 10.22 0.34
CA LYS A 49 17.43 11.24 -0.65
C LYS A 49 16.24 11.58 -1.56
N VAL A 50 15.52 10.58 -2.05
CA VAL A 50 14.29 10.77 -2.83
C VAL A 50 13.26 11.58 -2.04
N LYS A 51 13.02 11.27 -0.75
CA LYS A 51 12.08 12.04 0.09
C LYS A 51 12.48 13.51 0.22
N VAL A 52 13.78 13.78 0.42
CA VAL A 52 14.31 15.15 0.51
C VAL A 52 14.15 15.91 -0.80
N LEU A 53 14.45 15.26 -1.93
CA LEU A 53 14.29 15.83 -3.27
C LEU A 53 12.82 16.11 -3.60
N GLN A 54 11.92 15.17 -3.32
CA GLN A 54 10.46 15.37 -3.48
C GLN A 54 9.96 16.57 -2.70
N LYS A 55 10.34 16.67 -1.42
CA LYS A 55 9.96 17.82 -0.56
C LYS A 55 10.50 19.13 -1.12
N SER A 56 11.74 19.14 -1.60
CA SER A 56 12.37 20.32 -2.19
C SER A 56 11.71 20.71 -3.52
N TYR A 57 11.32 19.73 -4.34
CA TYR A 57 10.64 19.95 -5.60
C TYR A 57 9.25 20.57 -5.40
N VAL A 58 8.49 20.07 -4.42
CA VAL A 58 7.21 20.68 -4.01
C VAL A 58 7.41 22.12 -3.53
N LYS A 59 8.43 22.38 -2.70
CA LYS A 59 8.77 23.74 -2.24
C LYS A 59 9.15 24.69 -3.37
N SER A 60 9.73 24.16 -4.45
CA SER A 60 10.04 24.93 -5.66
C SER A 60 8.83 25.17 -6.57
N ALA A 61 7.61 24.83 -6.12
CA ALA A 61 6.40 24.82 -6.92
C ALA A 61 6.54 24.02 -8.23
N TYR A 62 7.35 22.95 -8.19
CA TYR A 62 7.65 22.08 -9.33
C TYR A 62 8.41 22.75 -10.50
N LEU A 63 9.02 23.92 -10.27
CA LEU A 63 9.69 24.70 -11.32
C LEU A 63 11.20 24.43 -11.41
N ASP A 64 11.81 23.85 -10.37
CA ASP A 64 13.25 23.59 -10.38
C ASP A 64 13.58 22.30 -11.14
N ASN A 65 14.00 22.47 -12.39
CA ASN A 65 14.38 21.38 -13.29
C ASN A 65 15.61 20.59 -12.80
N LYS A 66 16.51 21.21 -12.02
CA LYS A 66 17.68 20.52 -11.49
C LYS A 66 17.26 19.53 -10.41
N ILE A 67 16.39 19.97 -9.49
CA ILE A 67 15.81 19.07 -8.47
C ILE A 67 15.03 17.95 -9.14
N LYS A 68 14.26 18.25 -10.19
CA LYS A 68 13.53 17.21 -10.94
C LYS A 68 14.47 16.19 -11.56
N GLN A 69 15.54 16.62 -12.21
CA GLN A 69 16.52 15.73 -12.84
C GLN A 69 17.23 14.86 -11.80
N GLU A 70 17.63 15.43 -10.65
CA GLU A 70 18.22 14.67 -9.55
C GLU A 70 17.24 13.63 -8.98
N LEU A 71 15.97 14.01 -8.80
CA LEU A 71 14.91 13.11 -8.35
C LEU A 71 14.73 11.93 -9.31
N ASP A 72 14.65 12.20 -10.61
CA ASP A 72 14.48 11.16 -11.63
C ASP A 72 15.67 10.19 -11.67
N ASN A 73 16.89 10.70 -11.50
CA ASN A 73 18.10 9.88 -11.43
C ASN A 73 18.09 8.95 -10.20
N GLU A 74 17.70 9.46 -9.03
CA GLU A 74 17.62 8.64 -7.81
C GLU A 74 16.50 7.59 -7.90
N LEU A 75 15.35 7.93 -8.50
CA LEU A 75 14.29 6.96 -8.76
C LEU A 75 14.75 5.86 -9.72
N ALA A 76 15.43 6.23 -10.82
CA ALA A 76 15.98 5.25 -11.76
C ALA A 76 17.03 4.33 -11.13
N ARG A 77 17.84 4.85 -10.19
CA ARG A 77 18.79 4.03 -9.41
C ARG A 77 18.06 3.02 -8.55
N LEU A 78 17.07 3.45 -7.76
CA LEU A 78 16.26 2.56 -6.93
C LEU A 78 15.59 1.47 -7.79
N GLU A 79 14.97 1.84 -8.91
CA GLU A 79 14.31 0.88 -9.82
C GLU A 79 15.28 -0.12 -10.46
N SER A 80 16.57 0.21 -10.55
CA SER A 80 17.60 -0.70 -11.06
C SER A 80 18.02 -1.76 -10.04
N ILE A 81 17.77 -1.54 -8.74
CA ILE A 81 18.12 -2.49 -7.67
C ILE A 81 17.10 -3.65 -7.66
N PRO A 82 17.52 -4.91 -7.89
CA PRO A 82 16.60 -6.04 -8.00
C PRO A 82 15.70 -6.23 -6.77
N LEU A 83 16.26 -6.05 -5.57
CA LEU A 83 15.53 -6.19 -4.30
C LEU A 83 14.41 -5.15 -4.17
N TYR A 84 14.71 -3.89 -4.50
CA TYR A 84 13.72 -2.80 -4.48
C TYR A 84 12.65 -2.99 -5.56
N LYS A 85 13.03 -3.45 -6.74
CA LYS A 85 12.07 -3.79 -7.81
C LYS A 85 11.11 -4.91 -7.40
N GLU A 86 11.62 -5.97 -6.78
CA GLU A 86 10.78 -7.04 -6.23
C GLU A 86 9.82 -6.50 -5.16
N TYR A 87 10.33 -5.61 -4.30
CA TYR A 87 9.53 -4.95 -3.27
C TYR A 87 8.34 -4.21 -3.87
N LEU A 88 8.56 -3.37 -4.88
CA LEU A 88 7.50 -2.61 -5.54
C LEU A 88 6.44 -3.52 -6.20
N ILE A 89 6.86 -4.64 -6.80
CA ILE A 89 5.93 -5.59 -7.42
C ILE A 89 5.02 -6.22 -6.35
N LYS A 90 5.60 -6.68 -5.23
CA LYS A 90 4.82 -7.27 -4.13
C LYS A 90 3.93 -6.22 -3.46
N GLU A 91 4.42 -5.01 -3.24
CA GLU A 91 3.63 -3.90 -2.69
C GLU A 91 2.41 -3.59 -3.56
N LYS A 92 2.59 -3.50 -4.87
CA LYS A 92 1.47 -3.29 -5.82
C LYS A 92 0.45 -4.42 -5.75
N LYS A 93 0.90 -5.67 -5.65
CA LYS A 93 0.01 -6.84 -5.50
C LYS A 93 -0.83 -6.73 -4.22
N ILE A 94 -0.21 -6.40 -3.09
CA ILE A 94 -0.91 -6.23 -1.81
C ILE A 94 -1.90 -5.07 -1.87
N ASN A 95 -1.51 -3.93 -2.44
CA ASN A 95 -2.42 -2.79 -2.60
C ASN A 95 -3.65 -3.15 -3.44
N ASN A 96 -3.47 -3.90 -4.53
CA ASN A 96 -4.60 -4.37 -5.34
C ASN A 96 -5.52 -5.32 -4.55
N ILE A 97 -4.97 -6.21 -3.72
CA ILE A 97 -5.78 -7.06 -2.84
C ILE A 97 -6.62 -6.19 -1.88
N MET A 98 -6.02 -5.15 -1.28
CA MET A 98 -6.76 -4.24 -0.38
C MET A 98 -7.88 -3.49 -1.11
N ILE A 99 -7.61 -3.03 -2.34
CA ILE A 99 -8.61 -2.36 -3.18
C ILE A 99 -9.77 -3.31 -3.48
N ASN A 100 -9.49 -4.54 -3.91
CA ASN A 100 -10.51 -5.54 -4.22
C ASN A 100 -11.38 -5.88 -3.00
N ILE A 101 -10.79 -5.97 -1.81
CA ILE A 101 -11.53 -6.20 -0.57
C ILE A 101 -12.46 -5.01 -0.28
N LYS A 102 -11.97 -3.78 -0.41
CA LYS A 102 -12.77 -2.57 -0.21
C LYS A 102 -13.93 -2.51 -1.20
N GLU A 103 -13.67 -2.75 -2.48
CA GLU A 103 -14.69 -2.74 -3.53
C GLU A 103 -15.72 -3.85 -3.31
N GLY A 104 -15.29 -5.07 -2.96
CA GLY A 104 -16.18 -6.17 -2.64
C GLY A 104 -17.10 -5.87 -1.45
N LEU A 105 -16.57 -5.25 -0.39
CA LEU A 105 -17.39 -4.80 0.76
C LEU A 105 -18.41 -3.72 0.34
N ASN A 106 -18.01 -2.76 -0.49
CA ASN A 106 -18.91 -1.73 -1.00
C ASN A 106 -20.06 -2.34 -1.79
N VAL A 107 -19.78 -3.30 -2.68
CA VAL A 107 -20.82 -4.01 -3.45
C VAL A 107 -21.80 -4.72 -2.53
N ILE A 108 -21.29 -5.45 -1.52
CA ILE A 108 -22.15 -6.13 -0.53
C ILE A 108 -23.06 -5.12 0.20
N PHE A 109 -22.52 -3.99 0.65
CA PHE A 109 -23.32 -2.97 1.32
C PHE A 109 -24.35 -2.33 0.39
N GLU A 110 -24.00 -2.04 -0.86
CA GLU A 110 -24.93 -1.53 -1.86
C GLU A 110 -26.07 -2.53 -2.14
N ASP A 111 -25.75 -3.82 -2.24
CA ASP A 111 -26.75 -4.86 -2.49
C ASP A 111 -27.71 -5.05 -1.30
N ILE A 112 -27.19 -4.96 -0.06
CA ILE A 112 -28.02 -4.95 1.16
C ILE A 112 -28.94 -3.72 1.17
N LEU A 113 -28.39 -2.52 0.95
CA LEU A 113 -29.17 -1.27 0.96
C LEU A 113 -30.25 -1.24 -0.13
N ASN A 114 -30.00 -1.91 -1.25
CA ASN A 114 -30.93 -1.99 -2.37
C ASN A 114 -31.85 -3.23 -2.32
N ASN A 115 -31.86 -4.00 -1.22
CA ASN A 115 -32.64 -5.25 -1.06
C ASN A 115 -32.41 -6.28 -2.18
N LYS A 116 -31.22 -6.31 -2.78
CA LYS A 116 -30.85 -7.28 -3.83
C LYS A 116 -30.36 -8.62 -3.26
N ILE A 117 -29.99 -8.62 -1.98
CA ILE A 117 -29.63 -9.81 -1.22
C ILE A 117 -30.59 -9.84 -0.02
N SER A 118 -31.62 -10.67 -0.13
CA SER A 118 -32.53 -11.08 0.95
C SER A 118 -32.77 -12.58 0.87
#